data_AF-A0A7S4EYT5-F1
#
_entry.id   AF-A0A7S4EYT5-F1
#
_cell.length_a   1.000
_cell.length_b   1.000
_cell.length_c   1.000
_cell.angle_alpha   90.00
_cell.angle_beta   90.00
_cell.angle_gamma   90.00
#
_symmetry.space_group_name_H-M   'P 1'
#
loop_
_entity.id
_entity.type
_entity.pdbx_description
1 polymer ?
#
loop_
_entity_poly.entity_id
_entity_poly.type
_entity_poly.pdbx_seq_one_letter_code
_entity_poly.pdbx_strand_id
1 'polypeptide(L)'
;CRHLMLLTRNAAALHLLFRNSSLLNPSETEVLFGSNFPEDLNELHLVKQVNRIKLAMAHGRTVVLVNHDNVYEALYDLLNQRYLIKRDANGVAQRLLRLAIGSRSQLCVVHEAFKLVVVVEAAHAWARLDLPLLNRFEKQVMTAKEVLSRAQTAEATALADFVAHVRSECEVDDLTKLFAGFHEAMLASLVLCHWARDETEEQETVEEEAEAGAEMREAASNGISDTIVAGDAMGDAHAIAARTQQPPSSSAAVASASPSPSSSSPSP
;
A
#
# COMPACT_ATOMS: atom_id res chain seq x y z
N CYS A 1 1.98 -5.38 -19.03
CA CYS A 1 3.01 -5.28 -17.97
C CYS A 1 3.29 -6.67 -17.44
N ARG A 2 4.55 -6.97 -17.12
CA ARG A 2 4.94 -8.24 -16.51
C ARG A 2 4.46 -8.32 -15.06
N HIS A 3 4.37 -9.54 -14.54
CA HIS A 3 4.15 -9.77 -13.12
C HIS A 3 5.42 -9.44 -12.34
N LEU A 4 5.27 -9.07 -11.07
CA LEU A 4 6.36 -8.57 -10.24
C LEU A 4 6.96 -9.69 -9.39
N MET A 5 8.28 -9.73 -9.32
CA MET A 5 9.04 -10.54 -8.36
C MET A 5 9.81 -9.61 -7.43
N LEU A 6 9.43 -9.63 -6.16
CA LEU A 6 10.06 -8.89 -5.08
C LEU A 6 11.11 -9.77 -4.42
N LEU A 7 12.37 -9.37 -4.58
CA LEU A 7 13.52 -9.98 -3.95
C LEU A 7 13.69 -9.35 -2.57
N THR A 8 13.38 -10.10 -1.52
CA THR A 8 13.48 -9.65 -0.13
C THR A 8 14.71 -10.20 0.56
N ARG A 9 15.05 -9.60 1.70
CA ARG A 9 15.93 -10.18 2.71
C ARG A 9 15.20 -10.20 4.04
N ASN A 10 15.32 -11.29 4.80
CA ASN A 10 14.76 -11.45 6.14
C ASN A 10 13.24 -11.22 6.20
N ALA A 11 12.51 -11.69 5.19
CA ALA A 11 11.05 -11.62 5.08
C ALA A 11 10.42 -10.20 5.24
N ALA A 12 11.22 -9.13 5.09
CA ALA A 12 10.76 -7.76 5.30
C ALA A 12 9.72 -7.30 4.27
N ALA A 13 9.82 -7.78 3.03
CA ALA A 13 8.99 -7.28 1.93
C ALA A 13 7.48 -7.39 2.19
N LEU A 14 7.00 -8.49 2.77
CA LEU A 14 5.56 -8.65 2.98
C LEU A 14 5.02 -7.60 3.95
N HIS A 15 5.75 -7.34 5.04
CA HIS A 15 5.40 -6.28 5.99
C HIS A 15 5.41 -4.91 5.31
N LEU A 16 6.43 -4.63 4.47
CA LEU A 16 6.55 -3.36 3.77
C LEU A 16 5.42 -3.12 2.76
N LEU A 17 4.92 -4.17 2.10
CA LEU A 17 3.79 -4.08 1.17
C LEU A 17 2.50 -3.61 1.84
N PHE A 18 2.26 -4.02 3.07
CA PHE A 18 1.00 -3.74 3.77
C PHE A 18 1.11 -2.61 4.81
N ARG A 19 2.33 -2.14 5.14
CA ARG A 19 2.59 -1.22 6.26
C ARG A 19 1.69 0.02 6.27
N ASN A 20 1.57 0.72 5.15
CA ASN A 20 0.81 1.98 5.06
C ASN A 20 -0.47 1.85 4.21
N SER A 21 -0.89 0.63 3.85
CA SER A 21 -1.98 0.37 2.87
C SER A 21 -1.86 1.08 1.51
N SER A 22 -0.78 1.82 1.27
CA SER A 22 -0.58 2.65 0.08
C SER A 22 -0.14 1.86 -1.14
N LEU A 23 0.56 0.72 -0.93
CA LEU A 23 1.07 -0.12 -2.01
C LEU A 23 0.06 -1.21 -2.40
N LEU A 24 -0.54 -1.89 -1.42
CA LEU A 24 -1.53 -2.92 -1.64
C LEU A 24 -2.68 -2.81 -0.62
N ASN A 25 -3.90 -2.82 -1.14
CA ASN A 25 -5.12 -2.90 -0.32
C ASN A 25 -5.30 -4.34 0.19
N PRO A 26 -5.36 -4.58 1.51
CA PRO A 26 -5.57 -5.93 2.05
C PRO A 26 -6.90 -6.56 1.60
N SER A 27 -7.95 -5.75 1.38
CA SER A 27 -9.27 -6.20 0.94
C SER A 27 -9.30 -6.71 -0.51
N GLU A 28 -8.41 -6.18 -1.36
CA GLU A 28 -8.31 -6.52 -2.78
C GLU A 28 -7.12 -7.46 -3.07
N THR A 29 -6.42 -7.89 -2.03
CA THR A 29 -5.19 -8.68 -2.15
C THR A 29 -5.34 -10.02 -1.45
N GLU A 30 -5.01 -11.08 -2.17
CA GLU A 30 -4.98 -12.43 -1.62
C GLU A 30 -3.52 -12.90 -1.45
N VAL A 31 -3.12 -13.09 -0.20
CA VAL A 31 -1.78 -13.59 0.14
C VAL A 31 -1.81 -15.11 0.27
N LEU A 32 -0.96 -15.78 -0.50
CA LEU A 32 -0.78 -17.24 -0.48
C LEU A 32 0.65 -17.56 -0.04
N PHE A 33 0.76 -18.33 1.04
CA PHE A 33 2.04 -18.79 1.56
C PHE A 33 2.35 -20.19 1.03
N GLY A 34 3.56 -20.37 0.50
CA GLY A 34 4.10 -21.68 0.23
C GLY A 34 4.38 -22.41 1.54
N SER A 35 3.78 -23.58 1.71
CA SER A 35 4.08 -24.45 2.84
C SER A 35 5.28 -25.34 2.52
N ASN A 36 6.22 -25.41 3.46
CA ASN A 36 7.33 -26.35 3.45
C ASN A 36 7.09 -27.53 4.41
N PHE A 37 5.89 -27.63 5.00
CA PHE A 37 5.55 -28.75 5.87
C PHE A 37 5.33 -30.01 5.02
N PRO A 38 5.91 -31.16 5.41
CA PRO A 38 5.86 -32.39 4.62
C PRO A 38 4.42 -32.88 4.39
N GLU A 39 3.51 -32.60 5.32
CA GLU A 39 2.08 -32.94 5.21
C GLU A 39 1.31 -32.08 4.19
N ASP A 40 1.84 -30.90 3.87
CA ASP A 40 1.23 -29.95 2.93
C ASP A 40 1.76 -30.09 1.49
N LEU A 41 2.72 -30.99 1.25
CA LEU A 41 3.24 -31.29 -0.09
C LEU A 41 2.27 -32.11 -0.96
N ASN A 42 1.05 -32.33 -0.47
CA ASN A 42 0.02 -33.07 -1.18
C ASN A 42 -0.48 -32.30 -2.42
N GLU A 43 -0.68 -33.02 -3.53
CA GLU A 43 -1.22 -32.44 -4.78
C GLU A 43 -2.56 -31.71 -4.58
N LEU A 44 -3.38 -32.19 -3.64
CA LEU A 44 -4.65 -31.56 -3.31
C LEU A 44 -4.48 -30.16 -2.70
N HIS A 45 -3.41 -29.93 -1.93
CA HIS A 45 -3.07 -28.60 -1.41
C HIS A 45 -2.71 -27.67 -2.57
N LEU A 46 -1.86 -28.11 -3.49
CA LEU A 46 -1.48 -27.35 -4.68
C LEU A 46 -2.71 -26.99 -5.53
N VAL A 47 -3.60 -27.95 -5.78
CA VAL A 47 -4.86 -27.72 -6.52
C VAL A 47 -5.73 -26.66 -5.83
N LYS A 48 -5.82 -26.68 -4.50
CA LYS A 48 -6.54 -25.64 -3.74
C LYS A 48 -5.91 -24.27 -3.92
N GLN A 49 -4.59 -24.15 -3.83
CA GLN A 49 -3.89 -22.87 -4.02
C GLN A 49 -4.09 -22.33 -5.44
N VAL A 50 -3.93 -23.16 -6.47
CA VAL A 50 -4.16 -22.73 -7.87
C VAL A 50 -5.62 -22.32 -8.10
N ASN A 51 -6.59 -23.00 -7.46
CA ASN A 51 -7.99 -22.59 -7.54
C ASN A 51 -8.26 -21.23 -6.88
N ARG A 52 -7.57 -20.91 -5.77
CA ARG A 52 -7.65 -19.57 -5.17
C ARG A 52 -7.12 -18.50 -6.14
N ILE A 53 -5.97 -18.75 -6.77
CA ILE A 53 -5.42 -17.87 -7.81
C ILE A 53 -6.41 -17.70 -8.97
N LYS A 54 -7.01 -18.79 -9.44
CA LYS A 54 -8.04 -18.75 -10.50
C LYS A 54 -9.22 -17.85 -10.12
N LEU A 55 -9.71 -17.93 -8.88
CA LEU A 55 -10.82 -17.10 -8.40
C LEU A 55 -10.40 -15.63 -8.28
N ALA A 56 -9.24 -15.33 -7.71
CA ALA A 56 -8.69 -13.98 -7.65
C ALA A 56 -8.52 -13.37 -9.05
N MET A 57 -8.06 -14.18 -10.01
CA MET A 57 -7.88 -13.82 -11.41
C MET A 57 -9.19 -13.49 -12.13
N ALA A 58 -10.27 -14.21 -11.82
CA ALA A 58 -11.60 -13.91 -12.35
C ALA A 58 -12.18 -12.60 -11.78
N HIS A 59 -11.93 -12.31 -10.50
CA HIS A 59 -12.42 -11.10 -9.82
C HIS A 59 -11.49 -9.89 -9.98
N GLY A 60 -10.32 -10.04 -10.58
CA GLY A 60 -9.36 -8.93 -10.73
C GLY A 60 -8.61 -8.52 -9.47
N ARG A 61 -8.55 -9.40 -8.47
CA ARG A 61 -7.80 -9.17 -7.23
C ARG A 61 -6.30 -9.35 -7.46
N THR A 62 -5.49 -8.70 -6.65
CA THR A 62 -4.04 -8.93 -6.65
C THR A 62 -3.72 -10.20 -5.86
N VAL A 63 -2.82 -11.03 -6.37
CA VAL A 63 -2.31 -12.19 -5.63
C VAL A 63 -0.86 -11.95 -5.24
N VAL A 64 -0.55 -12.16 -3.97
CA VAL A 64 0.82 -12.14 -3.44
C VAL A 64 1.23 -13.56 -3.08
N LEU A 65 2.19 -14.13 -3.80
CA LEU A 65 2.76 -15.44 -3.50
C LEU A 65 4.01 -15.27 -2.65
N VAL A 66 4.05 -15.87 -1.46
CA VAL A 66 5.22 -15.80 -0.57
C VAL A 66 5.87 -17.17 -0.53
N ASN A 67 7.11 -17.26 -1.01
CA ASN A 67 7.93 -18.49 -0.98
C ASN A 67 7.22 -19.74 -1.56
N HIS A 68 6.49 -19.58 -2.66
CA HIS A 68 5.54 -20.58 -3.17
C HIS A 68 6.05 -21.26 -4.46
N ASP A 69 7.15 -22.01 -4.37
CA ASP A 69 7.81 -22.56 -5.57
C ASP A 69 6.98 -23.59 -6.35
N ASN A 70 6.23 -24.41 -5.64
CA ASN A 70 5.43 -25.50 -6.21
C ASN A 70 4.26 -25.04 -7.11
N VAL A 71 3.86 -23.76 -7.07
CA VAL A 71 2.81 -23.24 -7.98
C VAL A 71 3.35 -22.71 -9.30
N TYR A 72 4.66 -22.49 -9.45
CA TYR A 72 5.19 -21.85 -10.66
C TYR A 72 4.94 -22.67 -11.93
N GLU A 73 4.99 -24.00 -11.84
CA GLU A 73 4.65 -24.88 -12.96
C GLU A 73 3.20 -24.68 -13.41
N ALA A 74 2.27 -24.58 -12.45
CA ALA A 74 0.85 -24.37 -12.72
C ALA A 74 0.55 -23.01 -13.36
N LEU A 75 1.37 -22.01 -13.06
CA LEU A 75 1.24 -20.62 -13.53
C LEU A 75 2.05 -20.33 -14.80
N TYR A 76 2.68 -21.32 -15.42
CA TYR A 76 3.62 -21.09 -16.52
C TYR A 76 3.01 -20.27 -17.68
N ASP A 77 1.81 -20.60 -18.13
CA ASP A 77 1.11 -19.87 -19.19
C ASP A 77 0.71 -18.44 -18.76
N LEU A 78 0.40 -18.24 -17.47
CA LEU A 78 0.12 -16.92 -16.89
C LEU A 78 1.38 -16.05 -16.90
N LEU A 79 2.52 -16.59 -16.45
CA LEU A 79 3.79 -15.86 -16.41
C LEU A 79 4.30 -15.50 -17.81
N ASN A 80 4.02 -16.34 -18.80
CA ASN A 80 4.31 -16.05 -20.21
C ASN A 80 3.31 -15.09 -20.86
N GLN A 81 2.25 -14.65 -20.17
CA GLN A 81 1.21 -13.78 -20.71
C GLN A 81 0.57 -14.33 -21.99
N ARG A 82 0.42 -15.66 -22.09
CA ARG A 82 -0.13 -16.35 -23.25
C ARG A 82 -1.66 -16.27 -23.26
N TYR A 83 -2.18 -15.06 -23.38
CA TYR A 83 -3.61 -14.79 -23.38
C TYR A 83 -4.26 -15.13 -24.74
N LEU A 84 -5.44 -15.72 -24.67
CA LEU A 84 -6.38 -15.90 -25.77
C LEU A 84 -7.47 -14.83 -25.62
N ILE A 85 -7.71 -14.06 -26.68
CA ILE A 85 -8.78 -13.07 -26.68
C ILE A 85 -9.99 -13.67 -27.37
N LYS A 86 -11.12 -13.78 -26.66
CA LYS A 86 -12.41 -14.13 -27.24
C LYS A 86 -13.33 -12.93 -27.19
N ARG A 87 -14.03 -12.65 -28.27
CA ARG A 87 -15.10 -11.64 -28.30
C ARG A 87 -16.42 -12.33 -28.04
N ASP A 88 -17.18 -11.79 -27.10
CA ASP A 88 -18.57 -12.22 -26.88
C ASP A 88 -19.49 -11.66 -27.98
N ALA A 89 -20.73 -12.12 -28.05
CA ALA A 89 -21.77 -11.66 -28.98
C ALA A 89 -22.00 -10.15 -28.91
N ASN A 90 -21.74 -9.53 -27.75
CA ASN A 90 -21.84 -8.09 -27.51
C ASN A 90 -20.56 -7.31 -27.90
N GLY A 91 -19.56 -7.96 -28.51
CA GLY A 91 -18.31 -7.33 -28.96
C GLY A 91 -17.25 -7.13 -27.87
N VAL A 92 -17.57 -7.41 -26.61
CA VAL A 92 -16.66 -7.30 -25.46
C VAL A 92 -15.55 -8.35 -25.56
N ALA A 93 -14.29 -7.91 -25.50
CA ALA A 93 -13.12 -8.79 -25.52
C ALA A 93 -12.86 -9.34 -24.11
N GLN A 94 -12.86 -10.66 -23.97
CA GLN A 94 -12.45 -11.37 -22.76
C GLN A 94 -11.06 -11.97 -22.95
N ARG A 95 -10.20 -11.80 -21.95
CA ARG A 95 -8.89 -12.44 -21.90
C ARG A 95 -9.01 -13.77 -21.18
N LEU A 96 -8.53 -14.84 -21.80
CA LEU A 96 -8.50 -16.17 -21.23
C LEU A 96 -7.08 -16.72 -21.27
N LEU A 97 -6.73 -17.59 -20.33
CA LEU A 97 -5.47 -18.32 -20.34
C LEU A 97 -5.67 -19.76 -19.85
N ARG A 98 -4.69 -20.62 -20.08
CA ARG A 98 -4.71 -21.99 -19.55
C ARG A 98 -3.95 -22.05 -18.22
N LEU A 99 -4.58 -22.58 -17.18
CA LEU A 99 -3.91 -22.93 -15.92
C LEU A 99 -3.82 -24.44 -15.80
N ALA A 100 -2.70 -24.97 -15.33
CA ALA A 100 -2.62 -26.39 -14.97
C ALA A 100 -3.17 -26.59 -13.55
N ILE A 101 -4.24 -27.38 -13.43
CA ILE A 101 -4.90 -27.69 -12.16
C ILE A 101 -4.92 -29.21 -12.03
N GLY A 102 -4.03 -29.75 -11.19
CA GLY A 102 -3.79 -31.19 -11.11
C GLY A 102 -3.28 -31.72 -12.46
N SER A 103 -3.90 -32.78 -12.97
CA SER A 103 -3.52 -33.40 -14.25
C SER A 103 -4.14 -32.75 -15.50
N ARG A 104 -4.90 -31.66 -15.36
CA ARG A 104 -5.66 -31.05 -16.47
C ARG A 104 -5.34 -29.58 -16.63
N SER A 105 -5.31 -29.10 -17.88
CA SER A 105 -5.23 -27.67 -18.17
C SER A 105 -6.64 -27.10 -18.39
N GLN A 106 -7.02 -26.08 -17.61
CA GLN A 106 -8.32 -25.43 -17.71
C GLN A 106 -8.20 -24.02 -18.29
N LEU A 107 -9.10 -23.68 -19.21
CA LEU A 107 -9.23 -22.31 -19.70
C LEU A 107 -9.93 -21.45 -18.64
N CYS A 108 -9.28 -20.37 -18.23
CA CYS A 108 -9.71 -19.48 -17.15
C CYS A 108 -9.77 -18.03 -17.66
N VAL A 109 -10.74 -17.26 -17.18
CA VAL A 109 -10.89 -15.83 -17.50
C VAL A 109 -9.91 -15.02 -16.67
N VAL A 110 -9.34 -13.98 -17.27
CA VAL A 110 -8.35 -13.08 -16.66
C VAL A 110 -8.87 -11.66 -16.70
N HIS A 111 -9.21 -11.13 -15.53
CA HIS A 111 -9.64 -9.75 -15.41
C HIS A 111 -8.52 -8.77 -15.74
N GLU A 112 -8.87 -7.55 -16.17
CA GLU A 112 -7.91 -6.51 -16.57
C GLU A 112 -7.03 -6.00 -15.43
N ALA A 113 -7.65 -5.83 -14.26
CA ALA A 113 -7.00 -5.37 -13.04
C ALA A 113 -6.13 -6.43 -12.35
N PHE A 114 -6.21 -7.72 -12.74
CA PHE A 114 -5.47 -8.78 -12.05
C PHE A 114 -3.95 -8.54 -12.09
N LYS A 115 -3.32 -8.62 -10.91
CA LYS A 115 -1.86 -8.55 -10.75
C LYS A 115 -1.38 -9.75 -9.95
N LEU A 116 -0.15 -10.16 -10.24
CA LEU A 116 0.56 -11.20 -9.50
C LEU A 116 1.88 -10.60 -9.03
N VAL A 117 2.13 -10.75 -7.73
CA VAL A 117 3.35 -10.35 -7.05
C VAL A 117 3.92 -11.60 -6.38
N VAL A 118 5.21 -11.85 -6.58
CA VAL A 118 5.91 -13.00 -6.02
C VAL A 118 6.99 -12.49 -5.08
N VAL A 119 6.90 -12.80 -3.80
CA VAL A 119 7.87 -12.43 -2.76
C VAL A 119 8.76 -13.62 -2.48
N VAL A 120 10.06 -13.48 -2.73
CA VAL A 120 11.04 -14.55 -2.58
C VAL A 120 12.32 -13.99 -1.95
N GLU A 121 12.94 -14.77 -1.06
CA GLU A 121 14.26 -14.44 -0.53
C GLU A 121 15.29 -14.38 -1.65
N ALA A 122 16.07 -13.30 -1.71
CA ALA A 122 17.04 -13.09 -2.78
C ALA A 122 18.01 -14.28 -2.91
N ALA A 123 18.51 -14.80 -1.78
CA ALA A 123 19.40 -15.96 -1.76
C ALA A 123 18.75 -17.21 -2.38
N HIS A 124 17.48 -17.46 -2.07
CA HIS A 124 16.72 -18.58 -2.63
C HIS A 124 16.47 -18.42 -4.13
N ALA A 125 16.09 -17.21 -4.57
CA ALA A 125 15.86 -16.91 -5.97
C ALA A 125 17.09 -17.19 -6.83
N TRP A 126 18.28 -16.80 -6.38
CA TRP A 126 19.53 -17.01 -7.11
C TRP A 126 20.03 -18.46 -7.06
N ALA A 127 19.78 -19.17 -5.97
CA ALA A 127 20.30 -20.52 -5.77
C ALA A 127 19.40 -21.63 -6.35
N ARG A 128 18.07 -21.43 -6.36
CA ARG A 128 17.11 -22.51 -6.63
C ARG A 128 16.20 -22.27 -7.83
N LEU A 129 15.93 -21.02 -8.20
CA LEU A 129 15.07 -20.71 -9.35
C LEU A 129 15.88 -20.70 -10.64
N ASP A 130 15.27 -21.19 -11.71
CA ASP A 130 15.89 -21.26 -13.02
C ASP A 130 15.82 -19.88 -13.73
N LEU A 131 16.88 -19.56 -14.50
CA LEU A 131 16.97 -18.31 -15.24
C LEU A 131 15.76 -18.05 -16.18
N PRO A 132 15.19 -19.07 -16.88
CA PRO A 132 13.99 -18.88 -17.68
C PRO A 132 12.79 -18.37 -16.87
N LEU A 133 12.55 -18.88 -15.65
CA LEU A 133 11.48 -18.38 -14.78
C LEU A 133 11.76 -16.94 -14.35
N LEU A 134 12.97 -16.67 -13.86
CA LEU A 134 13.38 -15.33 -13.42
C LEU A 134 13.21 -14.27 -14.53
N ASN A 135 13.36 -14.66 -15.80
CA ASN A 135 13.22 -13.77 -16.96
C ASN A 135 11.77 -13.41 -17.31
N ARG A 136 10.78 -14.13 -16.77
CA ARG A 136 9.35 -13.85 -16.98
C ARG A 136 8.80 -12.75 -16.06
N PHE A 137 9.50 -12.47 -14.97
CA PHE A 137 9.14 -11.44 -14.02
C PHE A 137 9.86 -10.12 -14.29
N GLU A 138 9.20 -9.02 -13.93
CA GLU A 138 9.87 -7.79 -13.56
C GLU A 138 10.44 -7.96 -12.15
N LYS A 139 11.73 -7.69 -11.95
CA LYS A 139 12.41 -7.93 -10.67
C LYS A 139 12.67 -6.62 -9.96
N GLN A 140 12.28 -6.51 -8.71
CA GLN A 140 12.60 -5.39 -7.84
C GLN A 140 13.16 -5.93 -6.52
N VAL A 141 14.15 -5.24 -5.97
CA VAL A 141 14.68 -5.54 -4.64
C VAL A 141 13.90 -4.68 -3.65
N MET A 142 13.48 -5.29 -2.55
CA MET A 142 12.80 -4.57 -1.48
C MET A 142 13.29 -5.07 -0.14
N THR A 143 14.09 -4.23 0.51
CA THR A 143 14.62 -4.43 1.85
C THR A 143 14.28 -3.25 2.75
N ALA A 144 14.30 -3.45 4.07
CA ALA A 144 14.04 -2.38 5.02
C ALA A 144 14.94 -1.15 4.77
N LYS A 145 16.23 -1.36 4.47
CA LYS A 145 17.19 -0.28 4.20
C LYS A 145 16.84 0.56 2.96
N GLU A 146 16.30 -0.07 1.91
CA GLU A 146 15.97 0.61 0.65
C GLU A 146 14.70 1.46 0.72
N VAL A 147 13.82 1.18 1.70
CA VAL A 147 12.55 1.90 1.86
C VAL A 147 12.67 3.10 2.81
N LEU A 148 13.79 3.24 3.53
CA LEU A 148 14.01 4.36 4.44
C LEU A 148 14.05 5.69 3.68
N SER A 149 13.35 6.69 4.21
CA SER A 149 13.53 8.09 3.82
C SER A 149 14.92 8.59 4.26
N ARG A 150 15.32 9.76 3.77
CA ARG A 150 16.60 10.37 4.18
C ARG A 150 16.68 10.63 5.69
N ALA A 151 15.57 11.06 6.30
CA ALA A 151 15.49 11.30 7.75
C ALA A 151 15.56 9.97 8.54
N GLN A 152 14.80 8.96 8.10
CA GLN A 152 14.82 7.62 8.69
C GLN A 152 16.20 6.95 8.57
N THR A 153 16.91 7.22 7.47
CA THR A 153 18.27 6.70 7.26
C THR A 153 19.26 7.31 8.24
N ALA A 154 19.14 8.61 8.54
CA ALA A 154 19.96 9.27 9.56
C ALA A 154 19.70 8.66 10.94
N GLU A 155 18.44 8.43 11.29
CA GLU A 155 18.07 7.80 12.57
C GLU A 155 18.60 6.36 12.67
N ALA A 156 18.46 5.57 11.60
CA ALA A 156 18.99 4.21 11.56
C ALA A 156 20.53 4.18 11.70
N THR A 157 21.21 5.23 11.22
CA THR A 157 22.66 5.39 11.36
C THR A 157 23.03 5.74 12.80
N ALA A 158 22.33 6.70 13.43
CA ALA A 158 22.55 7.04 14.83
C ALA A 158 22.32 5.84 15.76
N LEU A 159 21.29 5.03 15.48
CA LEU A 159 21.03 3.80 16.21
C LEU A 159 22.13 2.74 15.99
N ALA A 160 22.70 2.67 14.79
CA ALA A 160 23.83 1.79 14.51
C ALA A 160 25.08 2.20 15.28
N ASP A 161 25.36 3.50 15.37
CA ASP A 161 26.46 4.04 16.17
C ASP A 161 26.26 3.78 17.66
N PHE A 162 25.03 3.93 18.16
CA PHE A 162 24.69 3.57 19.54
C PHE A 162 24.93 2.08 19.84
N VAL A 163 24.47 1.19 18.95
CA VAL A 163 24.71 -0.25 19.09
C VAL A 163 26.21 -0.58 19.04
N ALA A 164 26.98 0.10 18.19
CA ALA A 164 28.43 -0.06 18.13
C ALA A 164 29.11 0.41 19.44
N HIS A 165 28.62 1.48 20.05
CA HIS A 165 29.11 1.93 21.35
C HIS A 165 28.81 0.91 22.46
N VAL A 166 27.58 0.40 22.55
CA VAL A 166 27.19 -0.64 23.51
C VAL A 166 28.04 -1.91 23.33
N ARG A 167 28.32 -2.29 22.08
CA ARG A 167 29.20 -3.42 21.75
C ARG A 167 30.60 -3.25 22.36
N SER A 168 31.15 -2.04 22.27
CA SER A 168 32.47 -1.72 22.82
C SER A 168 32.48 -1.74 24.34
N GLU A 169 31.46 -1.16 24.98
CA GLU A 169 31.36 -1.08 26.45
C GLU A 169 31.12 -2.45 27.09
N CYS A 170 30.34 -3.33 26.44
CA CYS A 170 30.06 -4.66 26.95
C CYS A 170 31.14 -5.70 26.60
N GLU A 171 32.16 -5.33 25.82
CA GLU A 171 33.22 -6.24 25.32
C GLU A 171 32.66 -7.50 24.64
N VAL A 172 31.56 -7.36 23.89
CA VAL A 172 30.89 -8.48 23.20
C VAL A 172 31.14 -8.43 21.70
N ASP A 173 31.80 -9.45 21.16
CA ASP A 173 32.02 -9.54 19.71
C ASP A 173 30.75 -9.83 18.91
N ASP A 174 29.83 -10.62 19.48
CA ASP A 174 28.63 -11.08 18.81
C ASP A 174 27.38 -10.38 19.35
N LEU A 175 26.85 -9.46 18.56
CA LEU A 175 25.64 -8.69 18.89
C LEU A 175 24.41 -9.56 19.13
N THR A 176 24.37 -10.80 18.63
CA THR A 176 23.24 -11.71 18.88
C THR A 176 23.13 -12.12 20.35
N LYS A 177 24.21 -11.99 21.13
CA LYS A 177 24.23 -12.23 22.58
C LYS A 177 23.61 -11.08 23.36
N LEU A 178 23.68 -9.86 22.83
CA LEU A 178 23.08 -8.65 23.42
C LEU A 178 21.64 -8.47 22.97
N PHE A 179 21.40 -8.66 21.68
CA PHE A 179 20.10 -8.50 21.04
C PHE A 179 19.72 -9.81 20.36
N ALA A 180 18.72 -10.51 20.93
CA ALA A 180 18.28 -11.79 20.40
C ALA A 180 17.83 -11.64 18.94
N GLY A 181 18.42 -12.43 18.03
CA GLY A 181 18.10 -12.39 16.61
C GLY A 181 18.65 -11.17 15.87
N PHE A 182 19.68 -10.50 16.42
CA PHE A 182 20.29 -9.35 15.75
C PHE A 182 20.75 -9.67 14.33
N HIS A 183 20.35 -8.82 13.39
CA HIS A 183 20.85 -8.83 12.03
C HIS A 183 20.92 -7.39 11.51
N GLU A 184 21.73 -7.13 10.47
CA GLU A 184 21.98 -5.76 10.01
C GLU A 184 20.72 -4.96 9.61
N ALA A 185 19.69 -5.63 9.11
CA ALA A 185 18.43 -4.99 8.74
C ALA A 185 17.52 -4.68 9.95
N MET A 186 17.86 -5.13 11.16
CA MET A 186 16.99 -5.01 12.34
C MET A 186 16.80 -3.54 12.71
N LEU A 187 17.87 -2.75 12.65
CA LEU A 187 17.83 -1.32 12.98
C LEU A 187 16.95 -0.54 12.00
N ALA A 188 17.10 -0.82 10.70
CA ALA A 188 16.24 -0.25 9.67
C ALA A 188 14.76 -0.64 9.87
N SER A 189 14.49 -1.91 10.16
CA SER A 189 13.14 -2.37 10.47
C SER A 189 12.58 -1.71 11.73
N LEU A 190 13.40 -1.50 12.76
CA LEU A 190 12.99 -0.85 14.01
C LEU A 190 12.60 0.61 13.76
N VAL A 191 13.43 1.35 13.02
CA VAL A 191 13.10 2.72 12.60
C VAL A 191 11.79 2.72 11.83
N LEU A 192 11.58 1.81 10.87
CA LEU A 192 10.30 1.73 10.15
C LEU A 192 9.12 1.40 11.08
N CYS A 193 9.26 0.49 12.04
CA CYS A 193 8.16 0.15 12.96
C CYS A 193 7.76 1.31 13.88
N HIS A 194 8.71 2.17 14.26
CA HIS A 194 8.47 3.24 15.23
C HIS A 194 8.25 4.61 14.61
N TRP A 195 8.81 4.88 13.42
CA TRP A 195 8.68 6.17 12.75
C TRP A 195 7.24 6.50 12.31
N ALA A 196 6.45 5.48 11.96
CA ALA A 196 5.09 5.69 11.46
C ALA A 196 4.08 6.05 12.58
N ARG A 197 4.45 5.93 13.86
CA ARG A 197 3.56 6.29 14.96
C ARG A 197 3.41 7.80 15.13
N ASP A 198 4.46 8.56 14.82
CA ASP A 198 4.47 10.01 15.02
C ASP A 198 3.56 10.77 14.02
N GLU A 199 3.27 10.23 12.82
CA GLU A 199 2.39 10.89 11.84
C GLU A 199 0.90 10.68 12.13
N THR A 200 0.52 9.60 12.83
CA THR A 200 -0.88 9.31 13.19
C THR A 200 -1.36 10.06 14.43
N GLU A 201 -0.49 10.34 15.40
CA GLU A 201 -0.86 11.11 16.61
C GLU A 201 -1.15 12.59 16.28
N GLU A 202 -0.56 13.15 15.21
CA GLU A 202 -0.87 14.50 14.72
C GLU A 202 -2.18 14.58 13.91
N GLN A 203 -2.71 13.46 13.40
CA GLN A 203 -3.98 13.46 12.66
C GLN A 203 -5.20 13.19 13.56
N GLU A 204 -5.07 12.31 14.56
CA GLU A 204 -6.13 12.08 15.56
C GLU A 204 -6.40 13.33 16.41
N THR A 205 -5.36 14.11 16.73
CA THR A 205 -5.50 15.38 17.48
C THR A 205 -6.21 16.47 16.68
N VAL A 206 -6.08 16.48 15.34
CA VAL A 206 -6.77 17.46 14.48
C VAL A 206 -8.23 17.07 14.22
N GLU A 207 -8.55 15.78 14.16
CA GLU A 207 -9.94 15.31 14.02
C GLU A 207 -10.74 15.44 15.33
N GLU A 208 -10.15 15.16 16.50
CA GLU A 208 -10.82 15.39 17.80
C GLU A 208 -11.07 16.90 18.06
N GLU A 209 -10.13 17.79 17.71
CA GLU A 209 -10.34 19.25 17.84
C GLU A 209 -11.39 19.77 16.84
N ALA A 210 -11.50 19.16 15.65
CA ALA A 210 -12.51 19.52 14.66
C ALA A 210 -13.92 19.05 15.04
N GLU A 211 -14.06 17.84 15.62
CA GLU A 211 -15.33 17.35 16.16
C GLU A 211 -15.77 18.14 17.40
N ALA A 212 -14.87 18.42 18.34
CA ALA A 212 -15.17 19.24 19.51
C ALA A 212 -15.57 20.69 19.12
N GLY A 213 -14.96 21.24 18.05
CA GLY A 213 -15.33 22.54 17.49
C GLY A 213 -16.68 22.55 16.75
N ALA A 214 -17.11 21.42 16.19
CA ALA A 214 -18.38 21.26 15.50
C ALA A 214 -19.55 21.09 16.50
N GLU A 215 -19.38 20.27 17.55
CA GLU A 215 -20.39 20.08 18.60
C GLU A 215 -20.68 21.37 19.37
N MET A 216 -19.66 22.20 19.63
CA MET A 216 -19.84 23.48 20.31
C MET A 216 -20.56 24.53 19.44
N ARG A 217 -20.46 24.44 18.11
CA ARG A 217 -21.21 25.28 17.17
C ARG A 217 -22.66 24.84 17.01
N GLU A 218 -22.94 23.55 17.07
CA GLU A 218 -24.31 23.00 17.01
C GLU A 218 -25.11 23.31 18.29
N ALA A 219 -24.46 23.26 19.46
CA ALA A 219 -25.08 23.66 20.73
C ALA A 219 -25.45 25.16 20.77
N ALA A 220 -24.64 26.04 20.16
CA ALA A 220 -24.94 27.47 20.07
C ALA A 220 -26.09 27.80 19.10
N SER A 221 -26.29 26.98 18.06
CA SER A 221 -27.42 27.08 17.12
C SER A 221 -28.74 26.66 17.78
N ASN A 222 -28.72 25.58 18.57
CA ASN A 222 -29.92 25.04 19.21
C ASN A 222 -30.37 25.83 20.46
N GLY A 223 -29.49 26.65 21.05
CA GLY A 223 -29.81 27.53 22.17
C GLY A 223 -30.61 28.80 21.83
N ILE A 224 -30.86 29.09 20.55
CA ILE A 224 -31.54 30.33 20.11
C ILE A 224 -33.02 30.10 19.76
N SER A 225 -33.49 28.84 19.68
CA SER A 225 -34.88 28.53 19.30
C SER A 225 -35.88 28.42 20.46
N ASP A 226 -35.45 28.45 21.71
CA ASP A 226 -36.31 28.11 22.87
C ASP A 226 -36.85 29.31 23.67
N THR A 227 -36.93 30.51 23.09
CA THR A 227 -37.46 31.69 23.82
C THR A 227 -38.53 32.51 23.09
N ILE A 228 -39.18 31.99 22.03
CA ILE A 228 -40.33 32.71 21.43
C ILE A 228 -41.48 31.76 21.11
N VAL A 229 -42.18 31.25 22.13
CA VAL A 229 -43.62 30.89 22.02
C VAL A 229 -44.31 31.10 23.38
N ALA A 230 -44.86 32.28 23.62
CA ALA A 230 -46.02 32.48 24.51
C ALA A 230 -46.60 33.89 24.31
N GLY A 231 -47.84 34.01 23.83
CA GLY A 231 -48.60 35.26 23.88
C GLY A 231 -49.55 35.47 22.70
N ASP A 232 -50.77 34.98 22.87
CA ASP A 232 -51.91 35.07 21.96
C ASP A 232 -52.58 36.47 21.96
N ALA A 233 -53.43 36.70 20.95
CA ALA A 233 -54.56 37.65 20.88
C ALA A 233 -54.43 39.05 20.21
N MET A 234 -55.11 39.14 19.04
CA MET A 234 -56.13 40.14 18.63
C MET A 234 -55.70 41.53 18.09
N GLY A 235 -56.17 41.86 16.86
CA GLY A 235 -56.41 43.24 16.42
C GLY A 235 -55.88 43.64 15.03
N ASP A 236 -56.82 43.80 14.09
CA ASP A 236 -56.91 44.82 13.03
C ASP A 236 -55.74 45.22 12.09
N ALA A 237 -56.10 45.17 10.80
CA ALA A 237 -55.96 46.20 9.76
C ALA A 237 -54.58 46.67 9.22
N HIS A 238 -54.53 46.59 7.88
CA HIS A 238 -53.90 47.53 6.94
C HIS A 238 -52.36 47.74 6.88
N ALA A 239 -51.82 47.28 5.74
CA ALA A 239 -51.21 48.11 4.69
C ALA A 239 -49.68 48.45 4.73
N ILE A 240 -49.10 48.34 3.52
CA ILE A 240 -48.01 49.15 2.92
C ILE A 240 -46.53 48.71 3.08
N ALA A 241 -46.05 48.17 1.95
CA ALA A 241 -44.87 48.56 1.16
C ALA A 241 -43.42 48.48 1.70
N ALA A 242 -42.66 47.66 0.95
CA ALA A 242 -41.45 48.02 0.18
C ALA A 242 -40.15 48.45 0.88
N ARG A 243 -39.05 47.92 0.30
CA ARG A 243 -37.73 48.54 -0.01
C ARG A 243 -36.57 47.66 0.51
N THR A 244 -35.95 46.84 -0.33
CA THR A 244 -34.76 47.14 -1.16
C THR A 244 -33.61 47.74 -0.35
N GLN A 245 -32.50 46.99 -0.19
CA GLN A 245 -31.20 47.37 -0.78
C GLN A 245 -30.11 46.31 -0.55
N GLN A 246 -29.30 46.19 -1.59
CA GLN A 246 -28.12 45.37 -1.83
C GLN A 246 -26.86 45.90 -1.09
N PRO A 247 -25.74 45.15 -1.12
CA PRO A 247 -24.55 45.35 -0.29
C PRO A 247 -23.52 46.31 -0.93
N PRO A 248 -22.46 46.73 -0.21
CA PRO A 248 -21.34 47.41 -0.83
C PRO A 248 -20.22 46.45 -1.23
N SER A 249 -19.74 46.69 -2.45
CA SER A 249 -18.54 46.16 -3.09
C SER A 249 -17.31 47.03 -2.82
N SER A 250 -16.16 46.53 -3.31
CA SER A 250 -14.89 47.22 -3.65
C SER A 250 -13.86 47.25 -2.51
N SER A 251 -12.54 47.18 -2.71
CA SER A 251 -11.67 47.07 -3.89
C SER A 251 -10.24 47.09 -3.32
N ALA A 252 -9.30 46.30 -3.85
CA ALA A 252 -7.98 46.81 -4.28
C ALA A 252 -7.07 45.65 -4.75
N ALA A 253 -6.68 45.72 -6.01
CA ALA A 253 -5.65 44.93 -6.66
C ALA A 253 -4.27 45.60 -6.47
N VAL A 254 -3.21 44.80 -6.37
CA VAL A 254 -1.84 45.18 -6.80
C VAL A 254 -1.16 43.95 -7.42
N ALA A 255 -0.74 44.09 -8.69
CA ALA A 255 0.14 43.19 -9.45
C ALA A 255 1.61 43.58 -9.14
N SER A 256 2.68 42.78 -9.26
CA SER A 256 3.18 41.99 -10.40
C SER A 256 4.66 41.60 -10.12
N ALA A 257 5.20 40.70 -10.96
CA ALA A 257 6.61 40.60 -11.42
C ALA A 257 7.55 39.50 -10.87
N SER A 258 7.78 38.51 -11.73
CA SER A 258 9.00 37.68 -11.87
C SER A 258 10.17 38.50 -12.45
N PRO A 259 11.43 38.02 -12.41
CA PRO A 259 12.00 37.30 -13.56
C PRO A 259 13.13 36.26 -13.26
N SER A 260 13.40 35.38 -14.21
CA SER A 260 14.65 34.60 -14.41
C SER A 260 15.53 35.30 -15.49
N PRO A 261 16.86 35.02 -15.65
CA PRO A 261 17.32 33.96 -16.57
C PRO A 261 18.77 33.35 -16.39
N SER A 262 18.98 32.18 -17.05
CA SER A 262 20.14 31.67 -17.87
C SER A 262 21.60 31.45 -17.38
N SER A 263 22.05 30.18 -17.54
CA SER A 263 23.25 29.61 -18.23
C SER A 263 24.71 29.95 -17.86
N SER A 264 25.57 28.91 -17.67
CA SER A 264 26.80 28.63 -18.46
C SER A 264 27.65 27.46 -17.93
N SER A 265 28.05 26.53 -18.81
CA SER A 265 29.18 25.57 -18.71
C SER A 265 30.51 26.24 -19.14
N PRO A 266 31.72 25.66 -18.90
CA PRO A 266 32.31 24.71 -19.88
C PRO A 266 33.29 23.63 -19.31
N SER A 267 33.58 22.61 -20.13
CA SER A 267 34.69 21.64 -19.98
C SER A 267 36.03 22.21 -20.46
N PRO A 268 37.15 21.51 -20.21
CA PRO A 268 37.69 20.58 -21.22
C PRO A 268 37.85 19.13 -20.74
#